data_AF-A0AAN4U1Z4-F1
#
_entry.id   AF-A0AAN4U1Z4-F1
#
_cell.length_a   1.000
_cell.length_b   1.000
_cell.length_c   1.000
_cell.angle_alpha   90.00
_cell.angle_beta   90.00
_cell.angle_gamma   90.00
#
_symmetry.space_group_name_H-M   'P 1'
#
loop_
_entity.id
_entity.type
_entity.pdbx_description
1 polymer ?
#
loop_
_entity_poly.entity_id
_entity_poly.type
_entity_poly.pdbx_seq_one_letter_code
_entity_poly.pdbx_strand_id
1 'polypeptide(L)'
;MNEPRTEQNIPASTTARKAFGDIAPDLARYTDTVLFDEVWARPGLAPRERCIVTVTCLISLYRGNELGFHLRKALETGVTEAEIIEIITHLAFYAGWPTASTALGIARQVFADRKES
;
A
#
# COMPACT_ATOMS: atom_id res chain seq x y z
N MET A 1 -23.72 30.07 -11.14
CA MET A 1 -24.49 29.59 -9.98
C MET A 1 -24.11 28.13 -9.82
N ASN A 2 -23.15 27.82 -8.95
CA ASN A 2 -22.68 26.45 -8.75
C ASN A 2 -23.68 25.74 -7.84
N GLU A 3 -24.27 24.66 -8.33
CA GLU A 3 -25.14 23.81 -7.51
C GLU A 3 -24.38 23.24 -6.31
N PRO A 4 -25.05 23.07 -5.15
CA PRO A 4 -24.45 22.38 -4.01
C PRO A 4 -24.19 20.92 -4.41
N ARG A 5 -22.93 20.48 -4.28
CA ARG A 5 -22.59 19.06 -4.45
C ARG A 5 -23.43 18.25 -3.45
N THR A 6 -24.36 17.47 -3.96
CA THR A 6 -25.08 16.44 -3.21
C THR A 6 -24.08 15.63 -2.39
N GLU A 7 -24.29 15.59 -1.07
CA GLU A 7 -23.63 14.65 -0.16
C GLU A 7 -23.85 13.24 -0.71
N GLN A 8 -22.84 12.72 -1.40
CA GLN A 8 -22.82 11.34 -1.83
C GLN A 8 -22.88 10.48 -0.59
N ASN A 9 -23.82 9.53 -0.61
CA ASN A 9 -24.09 8.54 0.41
C ASN A 9 -22.80 7.78 0.79
N ILE A 10 -22.06 8.28 1.78
CA ILE A 10 -20.77 7.72 2.21
C ILE A 10 -21.07 6.36 2.86
N PRO A 11 -20.56 5.23 2.34
CA PRO A 11 -20.84 3.93 2.91
C PRO A 11 -20.38 3.87 4.37
N ALA A 12 -21.10 3.07 5.16
CA ALA A 12 -20.85 2.87 6.58
C ALA A 12 -19.38 2.48 6.87
N SER A 13 -18.68 3.34 7.59
CA SER A 13 -17.41 3.11 8.28
C SER A 13 -16.35 2.29 7.53
N THR A 14 -15.70 2.92 6.56
CA THR A 14 -14.46 2.45 5.93
C THR A 14 -13.29 2.27 6.92
N THR A 15 -12.25 1.53 6.50
CA THR A 15 -11.04 1.30 7.31
C THR A 15 -10.36 2.60 7.73
N ALA A 16 -10.25 3.59 6.83
CA ALA A 16 -9.60 4.87 7.14
C ALA A 16 -10.41 5.70 8.15
N ARG A 17 -11.73 5.73 8.01
CA ARG A 17 -12.62 6.45 8.94
C ARG A 17 -12.59 5.86 10.35
N LYS A 18 -12.37 4.54 10.49
CA LYS A 18 -12.12 3.91 11.80
C LYS A 18 -10.74 4.23 12.37
N ALA A 19 -9.73 4.32 11.51
CA ALA A 19 -8.35 4.46 11.94
C ALA A 19 -8.00 5.87 12.45
N PHE A 20 -8.53 6.91 11.81
CA PHE A 20 -8.18 8.31 12.13
C PHE A 20 -9.28 9.32 11.76
N GLY A 21 -10.53 8.87 11.56
CA GLY A 21 -11.63 9.75 11.16
C GLY A 21 -12.10 10.70 12.27
N ASP A 22 -11.81 10.40 13.53
CA ASP A 22 -12.10 11.22 14.70
C ASP A 22 -11.18 12.45 14.78
N ILE A 23 -9.91 12.31 14.41
CA ILE A 23 -8.90 13.39 14.45
C ILE A 23 -8.67 14.06 13.08
N ALA A 24 -8.81 13.32 11.98
CA ALA A 24 -8.51 13.78 10.63
C ALA A 24 -9.58 13.30 9.61
N PRO A 25 -10.82 13.82 9.68
CA PRO A 25 -11.93 13.35 8.87
C PRO A 25 -11.72 13.51 7.36
N ASP A 26 -11.08 14.60 6.92
CA ASP A 26 -10.75 14.78 5.50
C ASP A 26 -9.68 13.81 5.01
N LEU A 27 -8.68 13.49 5.84
CA LEU A 27 -7.67 12.48 5.48
C LEU A 27 -8.32 11.10 5.33
N ALA A 28 -9.27 10.76 6.20
CA ALA A 28 -10.05 9.53 6.08
C ALA A 28 -10.81 9.51 4.75
N ARG A 29 -11.53 10.60 4.45
CA ARG A 29 -12.27 10.73 3.19
C ARG A 29 -11.35 10.63 1.96
N TYR A 30 -10.18 11.29 1.95
CA TYR A 30 -9.24 11.20 0.83
C TYR A 30 -8.67 9.79 0.66
N THR A 31 -8.40 9.10 1.76
CA THR A 31 -7.93 7.71 1.73
C THR A 31 -8.97 6.79 1.09
N ASP A 32 -10.24 6.93 1.44
CA ASP A 32 -11.27 6.05 0.88
C ASP A 32 -11.59 6.41 -0.57
N THR A 33 -11.98 7.67 -0.80
CA THR A 33 -12.53 8.10 -2.09
C THR A 33 -11.44 8.30 -3.14
N VAL A 34 -10.49 9.20 -2.88
CA VAL A 34 -9.48 9.59 -3.87
C VAL A 34 -8.44 8.49 -4.04
N LEU A 35 -7.93 7.92 -2.95
CA LEU A 35 -6.88 6.92 -3.04
C LEU A 35 -7.46 5.57 -3.49
N PHE A 36 -8.36 4.94 -2.72
CA PHE A 36 -8.80 3.58 -3.01
C PHE A 36 -9.87 3.48 -4.10
N ASP A 37 -10.93 4.28 -4.05
CA ASP A 37 -12.02 4.19 -5.03
C ASP A 37 -11.64 4.77 -6.40
N GLU A 38 -10.76 5.77 -6.45
CA GLU A 38 -10.32 6.39 -7.71
C GLU A 38 -8.92 5.91 -8.14
N VAL A 39 -7.84 6.34 -7.48
CA VAL A 39 -6.47 6.14 -7.97
C VAL A 39 -6.09 4.67 -8.10
N TRP A 40 -6.46 3.84 -7.12
CA TRP A 40 -6.19 2.39 -7.15
C TRP A 40 -7.07 1.63 -8.15
N ALA A 41 -8.25 2.15 -8.50
CA ALA A 41 -9.17 1.54 -9.46
C ALA A 41 -8.89 1.91 -10.92
N ARG A 42 -8.00 2.88 -11.19
CA ARG A 42 -7.69 3.32 -12.56
C ARG A 42 -7.19 2.16 -13.44
N PRO A 43 -7.70 2.00 -14.68
CA PRO A 43 -7.46 0.81 -15.50
C PRO A 43 -6.07 0.73 -16.14
N GLY A 44 -5.28 1.80 -16.12
CA GLY A 44 -3.98 1.85 -16.82
C GLY A 44 -2.85 1.03 -16.19
N LEU A 45 -3.04 0.49 -14.98
CA LEU A 45 -2.13 -0.45 -14.33
C LEU A 45 -2.98 -1.48 -13.58
N ALA A 46 -2.63 -2.75 -13.74
CA ALA A 46 -3.25 -3.83 -12.99
C ALA A 46 -2.98 -3.66 -11.48
N PRO A 47 -3.87 -4.13 -10.59
CA PRO A 47 -3.68 -4.05 -9.14
C PRO A 47 -2.31 -4.61 -8.69
N ARG A 48 -1.88 -5.72 -9.29
CA ARG A 48 -0.56 -6.33 -9.08
C ARG A 48 0.59 -5.34 -9.34
N GLU A 49 0.55 -4.64 -10.45
CA GLU A 49 1.57 -3.67 -10.86
C GLU A 49 1.56 -2.45 -9.94
N ARG A 50 0.38 -1.97 -9.52
CA ARG A 50 0.26 -0.89 -8.54
C ARG A 50 0.90 -1.26 -7.19
N CYS A 51 0.72 -2.50 -6.74
CA CYS A 51 1.36 -3.00 -5.54
C CYS A 51 2.89 -3.02 -5.67
N ILE A 52 3.42 -3.51 -6.81
CA ILE A 52 4.87 -3.51 -7.08
C ILE A 52 5.45 -2.10 -7.02
N VAL A 53 4.82 -1.13 -7.70
CA VAL A 53 5.28 0.27 -7.70
C VAL A 53 5.21 0.85 -6.28
N THR A 54 4.13 0.60 -5.55
CA THR A 54 3.97 1.10 -4.18
C THR A 54 5.04 0.53 -3.25
N VAL A 55 5.25 -0.79 -3.26
CA VAL A 55 6.30 -1.47 -2.46
C VAL A 55 7.68 -0.91 -2.81
N THR A 56 7.96 -0.75 -4.10
CA THR A 56 9.23 -0.16 -4.59
C THR A 56 9.46 1.22 -3.99
N CYS A 57 8.46 2.12 -4.06
CA CYS A 57 8.55 3.45 -3.48
C CYS A 57 8.75 3.42 -1.95
N LEU A 58 8.03 2.55 -1.24
CA LEU A 58 8.15 2.45 0.22
C LEU A 58 9.53 1.98 0.67
N ILE A 59 10.12 1.03 -0.06
CA ILE A 59 11.50 0.59 0.17
C ILE A 59 12.47 1.76 -0.10
N SER A 60 12.37 2.38 -1.28
CA SER A 60 13.28 3.46 -1.68
C SER A 60 13.21 4.69 -0.78
N LEU A 61 12.04 4.99 -0.21
CA LEU A 61 11.83 6.10 0.72
C LEU A 61 12.03 5.72 2.19
N TYR A 62 12.43 4.48 2.47
CA TYR A 62 12.67 3.96 3.82
C TYR A 62 11.45 4.10 4.75
N ARG A 63 10.25 3.80 4.23
CA ARG A 63 8.95 3.86 4.93
C ARG A 63 8.54 2.48 5.44
N GLY A 64 9.33 1.93 6.37
CA GLY A 64 9.14 0.60 6.92
C GLY A 64 7.81 0.39 7.66
N ASN A 65 7.24 1.46 8.23
CA ASN A 65 5.94 1.42 8.93
C ASN A 65 4.77 0.99 8.04
N GLU A 66 4.78 1.36 6.75
CA GLU A 66 3.73 0.99 5.80
C GLU A 66 4.08 -0.27 4.99
N LEU A 67 5.36 -0.63 4.92
CA LEU A 67 5.85 -1.66 4.01
C LEU A 67 5.20 -3.03 4.28
N GLY A 68 5.06 -3.43 5.54
CA GLY A 68 4.46 -4.73 5.89
C GLY A 68 3.03 -4.90 5.37
N PHE A 69 2.21 -3.85 5.47
CA PHE A 69 0.84 -3.85 4.92
C PHE A 69 0.84 -4.01 3.40
N HIS A 70 1.68 -3.24 2.70
CA HIS A 70 1.74 -3.27 1.24
C HIS A 70 2.37 -4.54 0.68
N LEU A 71 3.28 -5.20 1.41
CA LEU A 71 3.80 -6.51 1.04
C LEU A 71 2.71 -7.59 1.10
N ARG A 72 1.88 -7.61 2.15
CA ARG A 72 0.72 -8.52 2.22
C ARG A 72 -0.25 -8.29 1.06
N LYS A 73 -0.59 -7.03 0.80
CA LYS A 73 -1.46 -6.67 -0.34
C LYS A 73 -0.84 -7.09 -1.69
N ALA A 74 0.47 -6.95 -1.87
CA ALA A 74 1.15 -7.40 -3.08
C ALA A 74 1.01 -8.92 -3.28
N LEU A 75 1.21 -9.71 -2.21
CA LEU A 75 1.03 -11.17 -2.24
C LEU A 75 -0.42 -11.56 -2.59
N GLU A 76 -1.41 -10.87 -2.03
CA GLU A 76 -2.84 -11.08 -2.34
C GLU A 76 -3.17 -10.82 -3.82
N THR A 77 -2.45 -9.89 -4.46
CA THR A 77 -2.59 -9.61 -5.92
C THR A 77 -1.79 -10.56 -6.82
N GLY A 78 -1.13 -11.57 -6.26
CA GLY A 78 -0.36 -12.56 -7.01
C GLY A 78 1.09 -12.19 -7.31
N VAL A 79 1.66 -11.19 -6.63
CA VAL A 79 3.13 -11.03 -6.60
C VAL A 79 3.70 -12.18 -5.76
N THR A 80 4.74 -12.84 -6.24
CA THR A 80 5.33 -13.98 -5.51
C THR A 80 6.38 -13.54 -4.48
N GLU A 81 6.66 -14.39 -3.48
CA GLU A 81 7.77 -14.13 -2.54
C GLU A 81 9.10 -13.97 -3.28
N ALA A 82 9.33 -14.78 -4.32
CA ALA A 82 10.53 -14.70 -5.15
C ALA A 82 10.66 -13.34 -5.86
N GLU A 83 9.57 -12.84 -6.46
CA GLU A 83 9.56 -11.52 -7.09
C GLU A 83 9.78 -10.39 -6.09
N ILE A 84 9.23 -10.49 -4.87
CA ILE A 84 9.49 -9.51 -3.80
C ILE A 84 10.96 -9.52 -3.40
N ILE A 85 11.57 -10.71 -3.26
CA ILE A 85 12.99 -10.86 -2.94
C ILE A 85 13.86 -10.24 -4.05
N GLU A 86 13.51 -10.47 -5.33
CA GLU A 86 14.21 -9.86 -6.46
C GLU A 86 14.07 -8.34 -6.48
N ILE A 87 12.88 -7.79 -6.24
CA ILE A 87 12.67 -6.33 -6.14
C ILE A 87 13.56 -5.74 -5.04
N ILE A 88 13.55 -6.34 -3.84
CA ILE A 88 14.36 -5.86 -2.70
C ILE A 88 15.86 -5.91 -3.05
N THR A 89 16.31 -7.01 -3.66
CA THR A 89 17.71 -7.22 -4.05
C THR A 89 18.13 -6.20 -5.11
N HIS A 90 17.29 -5.97 -6.11
CA HIS A 90 17.54 -4.98 -7.15
C HIS A 90 17.64 -3.56 -6.57
N LEU A 91 16.77 -3.22 -5.62
CA LEU A 91 16.78 -1.91 -4.97
C LEU A 91 17.99 -1.66 -4.07
N ALA A 92 18.72 -2.70 -3.66
CA ALA A 92 19.99 -2.51 -2.95
C ALA A 92 21.00 -1.67 -3.76
N PHE A 93 20.95 -1.77 -5.10
CA PHE A 93 21.82 -1.03 -6.02
C PHE A 93 21.34 0.39 -6.30
N TYR A 94 20.02 0.63 -6.32
CA TYR A 94 19.44 1.92 -6.71
C TYR A 94 18.99 2.80 -5.53
N ALA A 95 18.63 2.17 -4.41
CA ALA A 95 18.16 2.82 -3.19
C ALA A 95 19.07 2.55 -1.98
N GLY A 96 20.17 1.81 -2.17
CA GLY A 96 21.20 1.55 -1.16
C GLY A 96 20.91 0.35 -0.25
N TRP A 97 21.97 -0.27 0.23
CA TRP A 97 21.92 -1.48 1.07
C TRP A 97 21.05 -1.37 2.34
N PRO A 98 21.05 -0.23 3.08
CA PRO A 98 20.22 -0.11 4.29
C PRO A 98 18.72 -0.25 4.03
N THR A 99 18.22 0.28 2.91
CA THR A 99 16.80 0.21 2.55
C THR A 99 16.41 -1.24 2.22
N ALA A 100 17.23 -1.92 1.41
CA ALA A 100 17.03 -3.32 1.04
C ALA A 100 17.12 -4.28 2.26
N SER A 101 18.13 -4.12 3.12
CA SER A 101 18.31 -4.96 4.31
C SER A 101 17.12 -4.87 5.27
N THR A 102 16.63 -3.65 5.53
CA THR A 102 15.45 -3.42 6.36
C THR A 102 14.19 -4.00 5.72
N ALA A 103 14.00 -3.78 4.42
CA ALA A 103 12.88 -4.33 3.68
C ALA A 103 12.86 -5.87 3.69
N LEU A 104 14.02 -6.50 3.57
CA LEU A 104 14.17 -7.96 3.64
C LEU A 104 13.80 -8.51 5.03
N GLY A 105 14.17 -7.79 6.10
CA GLY A 105 13.76 -8.12 7.46
C GLY A 105 12.23 -8.11 7.63
N ILE A 106 11.57 -7.07 7.11
CA ILE A 106 10.11 -6.95 7.14
C ILE A 106 9.44 -8.02 6.28
N ALA A 107 9.95 -8.27 5.06
CA ALA A 107 9.43 -9.30 4.17
C ALA A 107 9.50 -10.70 4.80
N ARG A 108 10.60 -11.01 5.50
CA ARG A 108 10.76 -12.26 6.24
C ARG A 108 9.64 -12.47 7.26
N GLN A 109 9.28 -11.43 8.02
CA GLN A 109 8.19 -11.50 9.01
C GLN A 109 6.86 -11.75 8.31
N VAL A 110 6.56 -10.99 7.26
CA VAL A 110 5.33 -11.15 6.47
C VAL A 110 5.19 -12.57 5.89
N PHE A 111 6.28 -13.16 5.39
CA PHE A 111 6.25 -14.52 4.84
C PHE A 111 6.07 -15.58 5.94
N ALA A 112 6.59 -15.35 7.15
CA ALA A 112 6.39 -16.24 8.28
C ALA A 112 4.91 -16.23 8.73
N ASP A 113 4.32 -15.05 8.93
CA ASP A 113 2.92 -14.90 9.37
C ASP A 113 1.93 -15.62 8.44
N ARG A 114 2.21 -15.65 7.12
CA ARG A 114 1.38 -16.33 6.12
C ARG A 114 1.45 -17.85 6.16
N LYS A 115 2.54 -18.43 6.66
CA LYS A 115 2.67 -19.90 6.79
C LYS A 115 1.95 -20.44 8.02
N GLU A 116 1.67 -19.57 8.98
CA GLU A 116 0.98 -19.88 10.23
C GLU A 116 -0.54 -19.65 10.16
N SER A 117 -1.04 -19.05 9.07
CA SER A 117 -2.46 -18.77 8.79
C SER A 117 -3.08 -19.79 7.83
#